data_AF-A0A7M2XNU5-F1
#
_entry.id   AF-A0A7M2XNU5-F1
#
_cell.length_a   1.000
_cell.length_b   1.000
_cell.length_c   1.000
_cell.angle_alpha   90.00
_cell.angle_beta   90.00
_cell.angle_gamma   90.00
#
_symmetry.space_group_name_H-M   'P 1'
#
loop_
_entity.id
_entity.type
_entity.pdbx_description
1 polymer ?
#
loop_
_entity_poly.entity_id
_entity_poly.type
_entity_poly.pdbx_seq_one_letter_code
_entity_poly.pdbx_strand_id
1 'polypeptide(L)'
;MTEALETIVWYVVCGMLGWAAGTITQYRQYRLGKVSLLVPFVPKSSRNFTIVVATLSLLTTFSVITSQVAQQHQARCNADFQAVIRDNAEINREDRDLERRDDRLRDARDDALDNLVRGIAAGERSPASPMQLLREYTVTVRANDAERELLERQREQLEQQRRDNPYPTPRCD
;
A
#
# COMPACT_ATOMS: atom_id res chain seq x y z
N MET A 1 -10.29 22.96 0.50
CA MET A 1 -10.50 24.37 0.10
C MET A 1 -9.30 24.98 -0.62
N THR A 2 -8.08 24.53 -0.35
CA THR A 2 -6.84 25.00 -1.02
C THR A 2 -6.74 24.58 -2.49
N GLU A 3 -7.13 23.35 -2.83
CA GLU A 3 -7.06 22.82 -4.21
C GLU A 3 -7.90 23.61 -5.22
N ALA A 4 -9.11 24.02 -4.84
CA ALA A 4 -10.00 24.80 -5.71
C ALA A 4 -9.40 26.17 -6.05
N LEU A 5 -8.73 26.81 -5.08
CA LEU A 5 -8.13 28.13 -5.23
C LEU A 5 -6.87 28.06 -6.10
N GLU A 6 -6.08 27.00 -5.96
CA GLU A 6 -4.93 26.71 -6.82
C GLU A 6 -5.35 26.45 -8.28
N THR A 7 -6.44 25.72 -8.47
CA THR A 7 -6.99 25.44 -9.81
C THR A 7 -7.47 26.72 -10.50
N ILE A 8 -8.15 27.62 -9.77
CA ILE A 8 -8.63 28.91 -10.30
C ILE A 8 -7.46 29.80 -10.71
N VAL A 9 -6.42 29.90 -9.87
CA VAL A 9 -5.22 30.69 -10.20
C VAL A 9 -4.56 30.17 -11.48
N TRP A 10 -4.51 28.85 -11.66
CA TRP A 10 -3.98 28.24 -12.90
C TRP A 10 -4.78 28.60 -14.14
N TYR A 11 -6.11 28.53 -14.07
CA TYR A 11 -6.96 28.93 -15.20
C TYR A 11 -6.78 30.40 -15.57
N VAL A 12 -6.62 31.27 -14.58
CA VAL A 12 -6.38 32.71 -14.80
C VAL A 12 -5.01 32.95 -15.44
N VAL A 13 -3.96 32.26 -14.98
CA VAL A 13 -2.60 32.37 -15.56
C VAL A 13 -2.56 31.85 -17.00
N CYS A 14 -3.13 30.67 -17.26
CA CYS A 14 -3.24 30.11 -18.61
C CYS A 14 -4.06 31.02 -19.54
N GLY A 15 -5.16 31.60 -19.05
CA GLY A 15 -5.98 32.56 -19.78
C GLY A 15 -5.21 33.83 -20.13
N MET A 16 -4.43 34.38 -19.19
CA MET A 16 -3.57 35.55 -19.44
C MET A 16 -2.45 35.25 -20.45
N LEU A 17 -1.82 34.07 -20.38
CA LEU A 17 -0.81 33.65 -21.35
C LEU A 17 -1.40 33.45 -22.75
N GLY A 18 -2.58 32.82 -22.86
CA GLY A 18 -3.29 32.67 -24.14
C GLY A 18 -3.69 34.01 -24.75
N TRP A 19 -4.17 34.95 -23.92
CA TRP A 19 -4.51 36.30 -24.35
C TRP A 19 -3.26 37.10 -24.78
N ALA A 20 -2.16 37.00 -24.03
CA ALA A 20 -0.89 37.61 -24.39
C ALA A 20 -0.33 37.03 -25.70
N ALA A 21 -0.41 35.71 -25.92
CA ALA A 21 -0.01 35.09 -27.18
C ALA A 21 -0.85 35.58 -28.37
N GLY A 22 -2.16 35.72 -28.19
CA GLY A 22 -3.08 36.19 -29.23
C GLY A 22 -2.86 37.66 -29.62
N THR A 23 -2.45 38.52 -28.68
CA THR A 23 -2.15 39.93 -28.96
C THR A 23 -0.80 40.14 -29.66
N ILE A 24 0.11 39.17 -29.57
CA ILE A 24 1.43 39.20 -30.23
C ILE A 24 1.34 38.77 -31.70
N THR A 25 0.46 37.83 -32.03
CA THR A 25 0.33 37.28 -33.38
C THR A 25 -0.46 38.21 -34.28
N GLN A 26 0.20 38.75 -35.31
CA GLN A 26 -0.47 39.48 -36.37
C GLN A 26 -0.63 38.57 -37.59
N TYR A 27 -1.73 38.74 -38.31
CA TYR A 27 -2.03 37.96 -39.50
C TYR A 27 -1.65 38.74 -40.75
N ARG A 28 -0.72 38.21 -41.54
CA ARG A 28 -0.34 38.81 -42.83
C ARG A 28 -0.80 37.92 -43.96
N GLN A 29 -1.52 38.50 -44.91
CA GLN A 29 -1.87 37.81 -46.16
C GLN A 29 -0.61 37.73 -47.04
N TYR A 30 -0.17 36.51 -47.30
CA TYR A 30 0.89 36.21 -48.26
C TYR A 30 0.24 35.68 -49.53
N ARG A 31 0.43 36.36 -50.67
CA ARG A 31 0.03 35.83 -51.98
C ARG A 31 1.21 35.08 -52.59
N LEU A 32 1.11 33.75 -52.65
CA LEU A 32 1.97 32.91 -53.48
C LEU A 32 1.18 32.53 -54.74
N GLY A 33 1.46 33.20 -55.85
CA GLY A 33 0.74 32.98 -57.11
C GLY A 33 -0.75 33.30 -57.00
N LYS A 34 -1.63 32.34 -57.33
CA LYS A 34 -3.11 32.49 -57.30
C LYS A 34 -3.75 32.19 -55.94
N VAL A 35 -2.97 31.79 -54.93
CA VAL A 35 -3.50 31.41 -53.61
C VAL A 35 -3.05 32.43 -52.55
N SER A 36 -4.01 32.97 -51.81
CA SER A 36 -3.74 33.80 -50.63
C SER A 36 -3.73 32.94 -49.37
N LEU A 37 -2.58 32.85 -48.72
CA LEU A 37 -2.45 32.17 -47.42
C LEU A 37 -2.36 33.21 -46.30
N LEU A 38 -3.12 32.97 -45.24
CA LEU A 38 -3.07 33.76 -44.00
C LEU A 38 -2.03 33.11 -43.09
N VAL A 39 -0.86 33.75 -42.98
CA VAL A 39 0.23 33.24 -42.14
C VAL A 39 0.35 34.13 -40.90
N PRO A 40 0.29 33.56 -39.68
CA PRO A 40 0.61 34.30 -38.48
C PRO A 40 2.09 34.68 -38.47
N PHE A 41 2.40 35.96 -38.26
CA PHE A 41 3.77 36.44 -38.13
C PHE A 41 3.93 37.28 -36.87
N VAL A 42 5.13 37.23 -36.28
CA VAL A 42 5.51 38.01 -35.11
C VAL A 42 6.32 39.23 -35.58
N PRO A 43 5.87 40.47 -35.32
CA PRO A 43 6.62 41.65 -35.73
C PRO A 43 7.98 41.75 -35.02
N LYS A 44 9.00 42.29 -35.70
CA LYS A 44 10.36 42.42 -35.15
C LYS A 44 10.40 43.20 -33.83
N SER A 45 9.47 44.12 -33.58
CA SER A 45 9.39 44.89 -32.33
C SER A 45 8.88 44.09 -31.13
N SER A 46 8.06 43.05 -31.33
CA SER A 46 7.51 42.20 -30.27
C SER A 46 8.28 40.89 -30.08
N ARG A 47 9.33 40.65 -30.87
CA ARG A 47 10.11 39.41 -30.86
C ARG A 47 10.72 39.10 -29.49
N ASN A 48 11.22 40.10 -28.78
CA ASN A 48 11.75 39.94 -27.41
C ASN A 48 10.65 39.55 -26.42
N PHE A 49 9.47 40.19 -26.50
CA PHE A 49 8.32 39.85 -25.66
C PHE A 49 7.80 38.44 -25.94
N THR A 50 7.80 38.02 -27.20
CA THR A 50 7.38 36.67 -27.61
C THR A 50 8.33 35.60 -27.09
N ILE A 51 9.64 35.85 -27.13
CA ILE A 51 10.66 34.96 -26.56
C ILE A 51 10.44 34.85 -25.04
N VAL A 52 10.19 35.97 -24.36
CA VAL A 52 9.92 36.00 -22.91
C VAL A 52 8.64 35.22 -22.55
N VAL A 53 7.55 35.40 -23.30
CA VAL A 53 6.30 34.67 -23.07
C VAL A 53 6.49 33.16 -23.32
N ALA A 54 7.22 32.80 -24.38
CA ALA A 54 7.51 31.40 -24.69
C ALA A 54 8.41 30.74 -23.63
N THR A 55 9.44 31.43 -23.12
CA THR A 55 10.28 30.87 -22.05
C THR A 55 9.56 30.82 -20.72
N LEU A 56 8.75 31.83 -20.37
CA LEU A 56 7.90 31.80 -19.18
C LEU A 56 6.92 30.64 -19.23
N SER A 57 6.21 30.45 -20.35
CA SER A 57 5.24 29.35 -20.47
C SER A 57 5.91 27.98 -20.31
N LEU A 58 7.09 27.80 -20.89
CA LEU A 58 7.87 26.56 -20.79
C LEU A 58 8.33 26.30 -19.36
N LEU A 59 8.84 27.33 -18.67
CA LEU A 59 9.22 27.26 -17.25
C LEU A 59 8.03 26.90 -16.35
N THR A 60 6.88 27.56 -16.54
CA THR A 60 5.67 27.24 -15.77
C THR A 60 5.19 25.81 -16.02
N THR A 61 5.19 25.36 -17.27
CA THR A 61 4.76 23.99 -17.61
C THR A 61 5.68 22.97 -16.97
N PHE A 62 6.99 23.21 -17.02
CA PHE A 62 7.99 22.33 -16.40
C PHE A 62 7.80 22.27 -14.87
N SER A 63 7.57 23.42 -14.23
CA SER A 63 7.32 23.50 -12.78
C SER A 63 6.06 22.77 -12.33
N VAL A 64 4.99 22.77 -13.13
CA VAL A 64 3.76 22.02 -12.82
C VAL A 64 3.98 20.53 -12.92
N ILE A 65 4.62 20.09 -14.00
CA ILE A 65 4.88 18.67 -14.23
C ILE A 65 5.76 18.13 -13.09
N THR A 66 6.82 18.84 -12.70
CA THR A 66 7.67 18.41 -11.58
C THR A 66 6.91 18.39 -10.25
N SER A 67 6.05 19.38 -10.00
CA SER A 67 5.20 19.42 -8.79
C SER A 67 4.22 18.23 -8.72
N GLN A 68 3.51 17.95 -9.82
CA GLN A 68 2.55 16.84 -9.85
C GLN A 68 3.22 15.48 -9.76
N VAL A 69 4.39 15.31 -10.40
CA VAL A 69 5.17 14.06 -10.28
C VAL A 69 5.59 13.83 -8.84
N ALA A 70 6.08 14.87 -8.14
CA ALA A 70 6.45 14.76 -6.73
C ALA A 70 5.24 14.41 -5.84
N GLN A 71 4.09 15.06 -6.04
CA GLN A 71 2.86 14.76 -5.29
C GLN A 71 2.34 13.34 -5.54
N GLN A 72 2.36 12.88 -6.79
CA GLN A 72 1.96 11.49 -7.13
C GLN A 72 2.91 10.47 -6.50
N HIS A 73 4.21 10.77 -6.45
CA HIS A 73 5.19 9.87 -5.83
C HIS A 73 4.93 9.73 -4.32
N GLN A 74 4.68 10.86 -3.64
CA GLN A 74 4.31 10.86 -2.22
C GLN A 74 2.99 10.13 -1.95
N ALA A 75 1.97 10.32 -2.80
CA ALA A 75 0.69 9.66 -2.64
C ALA A 75 0.80 8.13 -2.81
N ARG A 76 1.57 7.66 -3.80
CA ARG A 76 1.82 6.23 -4.00
C ARG A 76 2.62 5.63 -2.84
N CYS A 77 3.70 6.30 -2.42
CA CYS A 77 4.50 5.86 -1.29
C CYS A 77 3.66 5.71 0.00
N ASN A 78 2.79 6.68 0.29
CA ASN A 78 1.88 6.60 1.43
C ASN A 78 0.85 5.46 1.30
N ALA A 79 0.33 5.24 0.09
CA ALA A 79 -0.61 4.14 -0.16
C ALA A 79 0.06 2.77 0.04
N ASP A 80 1.27 2.60 -0.48
CA ASP A 80 2.07 1.39 -0.33
C ASP A 80 2.42 1.15 1.15
N PHE A 81 2.82 2.19 1.87
CA PHE A 81 3.06 2.12 3.32
C PHE A 81 1.82 1.64 4.10
N GLN A 82 0.65 2.19 3.78
CA GLN A 82 -0.61 1.78 4.40
C GLN A 82 -1.03 0.36 4.00
N ALA A 83 -0.70 -0.09 2.79
CA ALA A 83 -0.96 -1.46 2.37
C ALA A 83 -0.10 -2.43 3.17
N VAL A 84 1.21 -2.21 3.25
CA VAL A 84 2.12 -3.09 3.99
C VAL A 84 1.79 -3.14 5.49
N ILE A 85 1.37 -2.02 6.09
CA ILE A 85 0.90 -2.03 7.49
C ILE A 85 -0.34 -2.90 7.66
N ARG A 86 -1.29 -2.83 6.72
CA ARG A 86 -2.51 -3.64 6.78
C ARG A 86 -2.19 -5.12 6.63
N ASP A 87 -1.35 -5.49 5.68
CA ASP A 87 -0.92 -6.87 5.45
C ASP A 87 -0.18 -7.43 6.68
N ASN A 88 0.75 -6.66 7.25
CA ASN A 88 1.45 -7.06 8.48
C ASN A 88 0.50 -7.15 9.69
N ALA A 89 -0.52 -6.31 9.77
CA ALA A 89 -1.53 -6.40 10.81
C ALA A 89 -2.39 -7.67 10.68
N GLU A 90 -2.67 -8.11 9.44
CA GLU A 90 -3.36 -9.36 9.16
C GLU A 90 -2.50 -10.57 9.56
N ILE A 91 -1.23 -10.61 9.14
CA ILE A 91 -0.28 -11.66 9.53
C ILE A 91 -0.18 -11.78 11.07
N ASN A 92 -0.12 -10.64 11.79
CA ASN A 92 -0.09 -10.65 13.25
C ASN A 92 -1.40 -11.17 13.89
N ARG A 93 -2.55 -11.00 13.23
CA ARG A 93 -3.82 -11.56 13.72
C ARG A 93 -3.84 -13.07 13.52
N GLU A 94 -3.37 -13.56 12.38
CA GLU A 94 -3.27 -14.99 12.09
C GLU A 94 -2.30 -15.67 13.06
N ASP A 95 -1.14 -15.06 13.33
CA ASP A 95 -0.16 -15.57 14.29
C ASP A 95 -0.75 -15.71 15.70
N ARG A 96 -1.53 -14.72 16.15
CA ARG A 96 -2.26 -14.79 17.43
C ARG A 96 -3.34 -15.88 17.44
N ASP A 97 -3.97 -16.18 16.31
CA ASP A 97 -4.92 -17.30 16.24
C ASP A 97 -4.20 -18.64 16.36
N LEU A 98 -3.03 -18.79 15.72
CA LEU A 98 -2.19 -19.99 15.86
C LEU A 98 -1.68 -20.16 17.29
N GLU A 99 -1.30 -19.07 17.96
CA GLU A 99 -0.92 -19.09 19.39
C GLU A 99 -2.07 -19.61 20.26
N ARG A 100 -3.28 -19.07 20.09
CA ARG A 100 -4.47 -19.54 20.83
C ARG A 100 -4.80 -21.00 20.57
N ARG A 101 -4.57 -21.51 19.36
CA ARG A 101 -4.78 -22.93 19.04
C ARG A 101 -3.74 -23.80 19.74
N ASP A 102 -2.47 -23.42 19.72
CA ASP A 102 -1.40 -24.14 20.45
C ASP A 102 -1.68 -24.16 21.97
N ASP A 103 -2.17 -23.05 22.54
CA ASP A 103 -2.56 -22.99 23.95
C ASP A 103 -3.72 -23.96 24.27
N ARG A 104 -4.75 -24.04 23.43
CA ARG A 104 -5.83 -25.03 23.60
C ARG A 104 -5.34 -26.47 23.56
N LEU A 105 -4.34 -26.77 22.72
CA LEU A 105 -3.74 -28.10 22.66
C LEU A 105 -2.93 -28.42 23.93
N ARG A 106 -2.30 -27.42 24.53
CA ARG A 106 -1.63 -27.56 25.84
C ARG A 106 -2.64 -27.79 26.95
N ASP A 107 -3.71 -26.99 27.00
CA ASP A 107 -4.79 -27.14 27.97
C ASP A 107 -5.43 -28.53 27.88
N ALA A 108 -5.75 -29.01 26.66
CA ALA A 108 -6.32 -30.34 26.44
C ALA A 108 -5.40 -31.47 26.91
N ARG A 109 -4.08 -31.31 26.74
CA ARG A 109 -3.10 -32.27 27.26
C ARG A 109 -3.07 -32.25 28.79
N ASP A 110 -3.05 -31.06 29.38
CA ASP A 110 -2.95 -30.90 30.83
C ASP A 110 -4.23 -31.40 31.52
N ASP A 111 -5.41 -31.18 30.93
CA ASP A 111 -6.68 -31.77 31.36
C ASP A 111 -6.66 -33.30 31.28
N ALA A 112 -6.14 -33.87 30.19
CA ALA A 112 -6.01 -35.31 30.04
C ALA A 112 -5.04 -35.92 31.07
N LEU A 113 -3.95 -35.21 31.39
CA LEU A 113 -2.98 -35.62 32.41
C LEU A 113 -3.59 -35.55 33.80
N ASP A 114 -4.31 -34.48 34.12
CA ASP A 114 -5.00 -34.31 35.40
C ASP A 114 -6.08 -35.39 35.59
N ASN A 115 -6.84 -35.73 34.55
CA ASN A 115 -7.77 -36.86 34.57
C ASN A 115 -7.07 -38.20 34.83
N LEU A 116 -5.93 -38.44 34.18
CA LEU A 116 -5.11 -39.64 34.42
C LEU A 116 -4.64 -39.71 35.87
N VAL A 117 -4.04 -38.63 36.38
CA VAL A 117 -3.48 -38.58 37.74
C VAL A 117 -4.59 -38.74 38.78
N ARG A 118 -5.71 -38.02 38.65
CA ARG A 118 -6.85 -38.14 39.56
C ARG A 118 -7.47 -39.53 39.53
N GLY A 119 -7.62 -40.11 38.35
CA GLY A 119 -8.18 -41.45 38.21
C GLY A 119 -7.28 -42.53 38.81
N ILE A 120 -5.96 -42.40 38.68
CA ILE A 120 -5.00 -43.29 39.37
C ILE A 120 -5.07 -43.09 40.88
N ALA A 121 -5.09 -41.84 41.35
CA ALA A 121 -5.16 -41.52 42.78
C ALA A 121 -6.46 -41.98 43.44
N ALA A 122 -7.57 -42.02 42.70
CA ALA A 122 -8.86 -42.51 43.17
C ALA A 122 -8.89 -44.04 43.38
N GLY A 123 -7.95 -44.78 42.78
CA GLY A 123 -7.82 -46.22 42.94
C GLY A 123 -9.10 -46.98 42.56
N GLU A 124 -9.57 -47.88 43.44
CA GLU A 124 -10.79 -48.68 43.22
C GLU A 124 -12.08 -47.85 43.10
N ARG A 125 -12.06 -46.56 43.48
CA ARG A 125 -13.20 -45.65 43.34
C ARG A 125 -13.29 -45.01 41.95
N SER A 126 -12.27 -45.17 41.11
CA SER A 126 -12.29 -44.68 39.73
C SER A 126 -13.21 -45.56 38.87
N PRO A 127 -14.12 -44.98 38.08
CA PRO A 127 -14.95 -45.74 37.14
C PRO A 127 -14.14 -46.32 35.96
N ALA A 128 -12.92 -45.81 35.72
CA ALA A 128 -12.05 -46.24 34.64
C ALA A 128 -10.78 -46.92 35.17
N SER A 129 -10.33 -47.98 34.50
CA SER A 129 -9.08 -48.65 34.84
C SER A 129 -7.86 -47.76 34.53
N PRO A 130 -6.74 -47.87 35.27
CA PRO A 130 -5.52 -47.10 35.00
C PRO A 130 -5.01 -47.25 33.55
N MET A 131 -5.15 -48.44 32.97
CA MET A 131 -4.78 -48.68 31.56
C MET A 131 -5.69 -47.96 30.57
N GLN A 132 -6.97 -47.81 30.88
CA GLN A 132 -7.90 -47.05 30.06
C GLN A 132 -7.58 -45.55 30.10
N LEU A 133 -7.32 -45.01 31.29
CA LEU A 133 -6.92 -43.61 31.48
C LEU A 133 -5.60 -43.31 30.75
N LEU A 134 -4.61 -44.22 30.85
CA LEU A 134 -3.34 -44.06 30.14
C LEU A 134 -3.53 -44.10 28.63
N ARG A 135 -4.40 -44.97 28.13
CA ARG A 135 -4.75 -45.04 26.70
C ARG A 135 -5.39 -43.73 26.25
N GLU A 136 -6.32 -43.19 27.00
CA GLU A 136 -7.00 -41.92 26.70
C GLU A 136 -6.00 -40.76 26.63
N TYR A 137 -5.16 -40.61 27.65
CA TYR A 137 -4.08 -39.63 27.66
C TYR A 137 -3.16 -39.78 26.43
N THR A 138 -2.74 -41.00 26.11
CA THR A 138 -1.85 -41.27 24.97
C THR A 138 -2.50 -40.91 23.63
N VAL A 139 -3.80 -41.19 23.47
CA VAL A 139 -4.56 -40.82 22.27
C VAL A 139 -4.65 -39.29 22.13
N THR A 140 -4.96 -38.58 23.23
CA THR A 140 -5.01 -37.12 23.23
C THR A 140 -3.66 -36.51 22.88
N VAL A 141 -2.56 -36.96 23.50
CA VAL A 141 -1.21 -36.46 23.20
C VAL A 141 -0.86 -36.65 21.73
N ARG A 142 -1.11 -37.83 21.17
CA ARG A 142 -0.83 -38.11 19.74
C ARG A 142 -1.65 -37.24 18.80
N ALA A 143 -2.92 -37.00 19.12
CA ALA A 143 -3.76 -36.10 18.34
C ALA A 143 -3.23 -34.67 18.39
N ASN A 144 -2.85 -34.19 19.58
CA ASN A 144 -2.29 -32.86 19.77
C ASN A 144 -0.95 -32.72 19.04
N ASP A 145 -0.06 -33.72 19.09
CA ASP A 145 1.22 -33.67 18.39
C ASP A 145 1.05 -33.54 16.87
N ALA A 146 0.11 -34.29 16.29
CA ALA A 146 -0.20 -34.18 14.86
C ALA A 146 -0.75 -32.80 14.49
N GLU A 147 -1.57 -32.20 15.35
CA GLU A 147 -2.11 -30.85 15.12
C GLU A 147 -1.03 -29.76 15.32
N ARG A 148 -0.13 -29.92 16.29
CA ARG A 148 1.00 -29.01 16.50
C ARG A 148 1.95 -28.97 15.31
N GLU A 149 2.21 -30.10 14.67
CA GLU A 149 3.01 -30.15 13.44
C GLU A 149 2.37 -29.35 12.29
N LEU A 150 1.03 -29.33 12.22
CA LEU A 150 0.30 -28.50 11.25
C LEU A 150 0.40 -27.00 11.60
N LEU A 151 0.30 -26.66 12.89
CA LEU A 151 0.44 -25.28 13.35
C LEU A 151 1.87 -24.76 13.12
N GLU A 152 2.89 -25.58 13.31
CA GLU A 152 4.30 -25.22 13.02
C GLU A 152 4.49 -24.90 11.54
N ARG A 153 3.98 -25.75 10.63
CA ARG A 153 4.00 -25.46 9.19
C ARG A 153 3.29 -24.15 8.83
N GLN A 154 2.17 -23.85 9.49
CA GLN A 154 1.46 -22.58 9.29
C GLN A 154 2.27 -21.38 9.80
N ARG A 155 2.95 -21.51 10.95
CA ARG A 155 3.85 -20.46 11.48
C ARG A 155 5.01 -20.20 10.52
N GLU A 156 5.64 -21.24 9.99
CA GLU A 156 6.71 -21.10 8.98
C GLU A 156 6.23 -20.37 7.73
N GLN A 157 5.00 -20.66 7.26
CA GLN A 157 4.40 -19.95 6.14
C GLN A 157 4.18 -18.47 6.44
N LEU A 158 3.66 -18.13 7.64
CA LEU A 158 3.50 -16.74 8.06
C LEU A 158 4.85 -16.01 8.20
N GLU A 159 5.87 -16.69 8.70
CA GLU A 159 7.21 -16.13 8.78
C GLU A 159 7.77 -15.84 7.39
N GLN A 160 7.58 -16.75 6.44
CA GLN A 160 7.96 -16.53 5.05
C GLN A 160 7.20 -15.34 4.44
N GLN A 161 5.89 -15.22 4.68
CA GLN A 161 5.11 -14.06 4.22
C GLN A 161 5.63 -12.73 4.79
N ARG A 162 6.06 -12.68 6.06
CA ARG A 162 6.70 -11.46 6.61
C ARG A 162 8.03 -11.15 5.93
N ARG A 163 8.81 -12.17 5.59
CA ARG A 163 10.09 -12.00 4.87
C ARG A 163 9.86 -11.48 3.46
N ASP A 164 8.80 -11.95 2.81
CA ASP A 164 8.41 -11.53 1.46
C ASP A 164 7.77 -10.13 1.45
N ASN A 165 7.25 -9.65 2.58
CA ASN A 165 6.63 -8.33 2.74
C ASN A 165 7.28 -7.48 3.87
N PRO A 166 8.55 -7.06 3.70
CA PRO A 166 9.26 -6.29 4.71
C PRO A 166 8.65 -4.90 4.92
N TYR A 167 8.77 -4.37 6.13
CA TYR A 167 8.33 -3.01 6.42
C TYR A 167 9.03 -2.00 5.49
N PRO A 168 8.27 -1.16 4.77
CA PRO A 168 8.85 -0.12 3.94
C PRO A 168 9.63 0.88 4.79
N THR A 169 10.74 1.38 4.24
CA THR A 169 11.53 2.43 4.87
C THR A 169 10.68 3.68 5.08
N PRO A 170 10.78 4.38 6.23
CA PRO A 170 9.89 5.49 6.60
C PRO A 170 10.14 6.78 5.80
N ARG A 171 10.92 6.74 4.71
CA ARG A 171 11.24 7.90 3.89
C ARG A 171 10.72 7.68 2.48
N CYS A 172 9.87 8.60 2.03
CA CYS A 172 9.53 8.80 0.64
C CYS A 172 10.49 9.87 0.12
N ASP A 173 11.64 9.44 -0.39
CA ASP A 173 12.66 10.34 -0.97
C ASP A 173 12.23 10.89 -2.34
#